data_AF-A0A7N0TP02-F1
#
_entry.id   AF-A0A7N0TP02-F1
#
_cell.length_a   1.000
_cell.length_b   1.000
_cell.length_c   1.000
_cell.angle_alpha   90.00
_cell.angle_beta   90.00
_cell.angle_gamma   90.00
#
_symmetry.space_group_name_H-M   'P 1'
#
loop_
_entity.id
_entity.type
_entity.pdbx_description
1 polymer ?
#
loop_
_entity_poly.entity_id
_entity_poly.type
_entity_poly.pdbx_seq_one_letter_code
_entity_poly.pdbx_strand_id
1 'polypeptide(L)'
;MRSQVDLSIIGGSCFLDAAVNDSRVVDLIQPSDGLRCMRVTVAPKGLGTAVITIKDIGLTPPLATSSLVQVSDLDWIRINSPEEISIMEGSSQSFDLIAGVDDGSVFDSSQLAYMNIHLHVESPIINLIEDGDKSGLGSNIIIKAKHLGVTTFHVSARQHSGREVFSQTVKVEVYEAPRIHPEDIFLVPGAYFVLTLKGGPTMGAFVEYGSYDNGTAAIHQSTGRLFALSPGNTTIVATVFGNGDCHLSGIWYS
;
A
#
# COMPACT_ATOMS: atom_id res chain seq x y z
N MET A 1 22.95 0.28 8.57
CA MET A 1 23.30 0.74 7.20
C MET A 1 23.60 2.23 7.25
N ARG A 2 24.52 2.74 6.41
CA ARG A 2 24.69 4.19 6.22
C ARG A 2 23.76 4.62 5.07
N SER A 3 22.89 5.59 5.29
CA SER A 3 22.08 6.16 4.20
C SER A 3 22.99 6.91 3.24
N GLN A 4 22.80 6.70 1.94
CA GLN A 4 23.56 7.38 0.88
C GLN A 4 22.64 7.64 -0.30
N VAL A 5 22.85 8.75 -0.98
CA VAL A 5 22.11 9.14 -2.18
C VAL A 5 23.10 9.52 -3.27
N ASP A 6 22.89 8.99 -4.48
CA ASP A 6 23.70 9.36 -5.63
C ASP A 6 23.11 10.60 -6.32
N LEU A 7 23.94 11.62 -6.49
CA LEU A 7 23.64 12.76 -7.36
C LEU A 7 24.24 12.51 -8.74
N SER A 8 23.38 12.53 -9.76
CA SER A 8 23.79 12.46 -11.16
C SER A 8 24.12 13.85 -11.71
N ILE A 9 25.26 13.96 -12.36
CA ILE A 9 25.68 15.16 -13.08
C ILE A 9 25.29 14.96 -14.56
N ILE A 10 24.60 15.91 -15.16
CA ILE A 10 23.95 15.73 -16.49
C ILE A 10 24.90 16.08 -17.66
N GLY A 11 26.04 16.72 -17.39
CA GLY A 11 27.05 17.07 -18.40
C GLY A 11 28.36 17.59 -17.80
N GLY A 12 29.35 17.88 -18.64
CA GLY A 12 30.65 18.43 -18.24
C GLY A 12 31.83 17.67 -18.86
N SER A 13 33.05 18.10 -18.54
CA SER A 13 34.30 17.54 -19.07
C SER A 13 34.84 16.36 -18.26
N CYS A 14 34.09 15.88 -17.25
CA CYS A 14 34.51 14.83 -16.31
C CYS A 14 35.74 15.16 -15.43
N PHE A 15 36.23 16.40 -15.46
CA PHE A 15 37.18 16.94 -14.50
C PHE A 15 36.41 17.80 -13.53
N LEU A 16 35.88 17.17 -12.49
CA LEU A 16 34.91 17.78 -11.58
C LEU A 16 35.50 17.86 -10.17
N ASP A 17 35.40 19.03 -9.57
CA ASP A 17 35.72 19.29 -8.17
C ASP A 17 34.42 19.53 -7.40
N ALA A 18 34.17 18.77 -6.34
CA ALA A 18 32.95 18.88 -5.55
C ALA A 18 33.26 19.40 -4.15
N ALA A 19 32.54 20.44 -3.75
CA ALA A 19 32.66 21.05 -2.44
C ALA A 19 31.29 21.09 -1.76
N VAL A 20 31.30 21.04 -0.43
CA VAL A 20 30.12 21.25 0.42
C VAL A 20 30.39 22.43 1.34
N ASN A 21 29.39 23.30 1.53
CA ASN A 21 29.54 24.47 2.40
C ASN A 21 29.49 24.12 3.91
N ASP A 22 28.83 23.03 4.30
CA ASP A 22 28.78 22.53 5.69
C ASP A 22 28.98 21.01 5.75
N SER A 23 30.20 20.60 6.09
CA SER A 23 30.62 19.20 6.22
C SER A 23 30.09 18.50 7.49
N ARG A 24 29.40 19.24 8.38
CA ARG A 24 28.72 18.66 9.55
C ARG A 24 27.36 18.08 9.19
N VAL A 25 26.73 18.60 8.13
CA VAL A 25 25.41 18.14 7.64
C VAL A 25 25.59 16.99 6.65
N VAL A 26 26.53 17.14 5.70
CA VAL A 26 26.70 16.21 4.58
C VAL A 26 28.18 15.93 4.32
N ASP A 27 28.50 14.68 3.97
CA ASP A 27 29.78 14.27 3.40
C ASP A 27 29.66 13.95 1.91
N LEU A 28 30.70 14.26 1.15
CA LEU A 28 30.78 13.96 -0.28
C LEU A 28 31.76 12.81 -0.50
N ILE A 29 31.30 11.77 -1.18
CA ILE A 29 32.10 10.62 -1.57
C ILE A 29 32.19 10.64 -3.09
N GLN A 30 33.36 11.01 -3.61
CA GLN A 30 33.65 10.94 -5.04
C GLN A 30 34.31 9.59 -5.39
N PRO A 31 33.82 8.89 -6.43
CA PRO A 31 34.50 7.70 -6.94
C PRO A 31 35.90 8.05 -7.47
N SER A 32 36.91 7.28 -7.07
CA SER A 32 38.30 7.48 -7.53
C SER A 32 38.54 7.05 -8.99
N ASP A 33 37.64 6.27 -9.58
CA ASP A 33 37.77 5.73 -10.93
C ASP A 33 37.08 6.61 -11.98
N GLY A 34 37.84 7.03 -13.00
CA GLY A 34 37.41 7.89 -14.11
C GLY A 34 36.24 7.38 -14.96
N LEU A 35 35.72 6.18 -14.70
CA LEU A 35 34.53 5.62 -15.34
C LEU A 35 33.21 6.10 -14.71
N ARG A 36 33.24 6.80 -13.56
CA ARG A 36 32.05 7.32 -12.85
C ARG A 36 32.16 8.80 -12.47
N CYS A 37 32.86 9.60 -13.28
CA CYS A 37 33.04 11.05 -13.07
C CYS A 37 31.75 11.87 -12.96
N MET A 38 30.61 11.35 -13.43
CA MET A 38 29.31 12.05 -13.42
C MET A 38 28.41 11.65 -12.24
N ARG A 39 28.96 11.04 -11.19
CA ARG A 39 28.22 10.76 -9.94
C ARG A 39 28.97 11.25 -8.72
N VAL A 40 28.23 11.85 -7.80
CA VAL A 40 28.71 12.19 -6.46
C VAL A 40 27.78 11.54 -5.46
N THR A 41 28.32 10.69 -4.60
CA THR A 41 27.54 10.06 -3.54
C THR A 41 27.53 10.98 -2.32
N VAL A 42 26.34 11.22 -1.79
CA VAL A 42 26.06 12.12 -0.69
C VAL A 42 25.69 11.28 0.53
N ALA A 43 26.43 11.45 1.62
CA ALA A 43 26.16 10.77 2.89
C ALA A 43 25.75 11.79 3.96
N PRO A 44 24.59 11.65 4.61
CA PRO A 44 24.19 12.54 5.68
C PRO A 44 25.05 12.28 6.94
N LYS A 45 25.45 13.37 7.61
CA LYS A 45 26.19 13.38 8.88
C LYS A 45 25.40 14.00 10.03
N GLY A 46 24.52 14.95 9.73
CA GLY A 46 23.70 15.64 10.71
C GLY A 46 22.51 16.32 10.06
N LEU A 47 21.54 16.73 10.89
CA LEU A 47 20.37 17.46 10.44
C LEU A 47 20.76 18.89 9.99
N GLY A 48 20.08 19.40 8.96
CA GLY A 48 20.27 20.75 8.46
C GLY A 48 20.29 20.83 6.94
N THR A 49 20.75 21.97 6.42
CA THR A 49 20.86 22.23 4.99
C THR A 49 22.31 22.46 4.60
N ALA A 50 22.74 21.84 3.51
CA ALA A 50 24.04 22.07 2.91
C ALA A 50 23.89 22.36 1.41
N VAL A 51 24.74 23.22 0.88
CA VAL A 51 24.86 23.46 -0.55
C VAL A 51 26.06 22.66 -1.06
N ILE A 52 25.80 21.82 -2.04
CA ILE A 52 26.83 21.09 -2.79
C ILE A 52 27.11 21.90 -4.04
N THR A 53 28.37 22.24 -4.25
CA THR A 53 28.86 22.93 -5.44
C THR A 53 29.74 21.99 -6.24
N ILE A 54 29.38 21.78 -7.51
CA ILE A 54 30.17 21.03 -8.47
C ILE A 54 30.81 22.02 -9.44
N LYS A 55 32.13 22.00 -9.53
CA LYS A 55 32.91 22.83 -10.44
C LYS A 55 33.55 21.97 -11.52
N ASP A 56 33.22 22.27 -12.76
CA ASP A 56 33.89 21.71 -13.92
C ASP A 56 35.16 22.50 -14.22
N ILE A 57 36.30 21.91 -13.85
CA ILE A 57 37.63 22.51 -13.98
C ILE A 57 38.29 22.20 -15.32
N GLY A 58 37.73 21.32 -16.16
CA GLY A 58 38.25 21.07 -17.50
C GLY A 58 37.70 22.01 -18.57
N LEU A 59 36.68 22.82 -18.23
CA LEU A 59 36.21 23.92 -19.08
C LEU A 59 37.05 25.18 -18.89
N THR A 60 37.16 25.98 -19.96
CA THR A 60 37.83 27.29 -19.93
C THR A 60 36.87 28.35 -20.48
N PRO A 61 36.33 29.25 -19.63
CA PRO A 61 36.52 29.31 -18.18
C PRO A 61 35.83 28.15 -17.43
N PRO A 62 36.31 27.79 -16.22
CA PRO A 62 35.63 26.80 -15.38
C PRO A 62 34.19 27.21 -15.08
N LEU A 63 33.27 26.24 -15.14
CA LEU A 63 31.85 26.46 -14.81
C LEU A 63 31.52 25.78 -13.48
N ALA A 64 30.58 26.33 -12.73
CA ALA A 64 30.10 25.73 -11.50
C ALA A 64 28.57 25.67 -11.48
N THR A 65 28.05 24.62 -10.87
CA THR A 65 26.62 24.46 -10.56
C THR A 65 26.47 24.11 -9.08
N SER A 66 25.33 24.41 -8.49
CA SER A 66 25.07 24.12 -7.08
C SER A 66 23.69 23.52 -6.88
N SER A 67 23.58 22.65 -5.87
CA SER A 67 22.32 22.04 -5.44
C SER A 67 22.18 22.16 -3.93
N LEU A 68 20.97 22.46 -3.47
CA LEU A 68 20.63 22.47 -2.04
C LEU A 68 20.25 21.05 -1.61
N VAL A 69 20.89 20.58 -0.54
CA VAL A 69 20.57 19.32 0.12
C VAL A 69 20.04 19.62 1.52
N GLN A 70 18.88 19.04 1.82
CA GLN A 70 18.26 19.10 3.14
C GLN A 70 18.28 17.71 3.77
N VAL A 71 18.84 17.63 4.97
CA VAL A 71 18.83 16.44 5.82
C VAL A 71 17.89 16.74 6.98
N SER A 72 16.71 16.14 6.94
CA SER A 72 15.66 16.33 7.95
C SER A 72 15.40 15.03 8.72
N ASP A 73 14.82 15.19 9.91
CA ASP A 73 14.24 14.07 10.65
C ASP A 73 12.81 13.82 10.18
N LEU A 74 12.25 12.66 10.50
CA LEU A 74 10.88 12.29 10.13
C LEU A 74 9.86 12.91 11.08
N ASP A 75 8.87 13.65 10.60
CA ASP A 75 7.81 14.20 11.47
C ASP A 75 6.54 13.36 11.46
N TRP A 76 6.20 12.75 10.32
CA TRP A 76 4.99 11.94 10.18
C TRP A 76 5.19 10.77 9.20
N ILE A 77 4.48 9.67 9.45
CA ILE A 77 4.34 8.53 8.55
C ILE A 77 2.86 8.20 8.38
N ARG A 78 2.45 7.77 7.18
CA ARG A 78 1.07 7.41 6.84
C ARG A 78 1.02 6.16 5.99
N ILE A 79 -0.05 5.39 6.18
CA ILE A 79 -0.40 4.27 5.30
C ILE A 79 -1.32 4.82 4.20
N ASN A 80 -1.06 4.52 2.93
CA ASN A 80 -1.95 4.92 1.84
C ASN A 80 -3.12 3.92 1.75
N SER A 81 -4.08 4.05 2.68
CA SER A 81 -5.24 3.17 2.80
C SER A 81 -6.42 3.93 3.41
N PRO A 82 -7.67 3.55 3.10
CA PRO A 82 -8.83 3.96 3.89
C PRO A 82 -8.70 3.56 5.37
N GLU A 83 -9.50 4.19 6.23
CA GLU A 83 -9.54 3.86 7.67
C GLU A 83 -10.08 2.45 7.94
N GLU A 84 -10.97 1.96 7.07
CA GLU A 84 -11.59 0.66 7.15
C GLU A 84 -11.48 -0.09 5.82
N ILE A 85 -10.96 -1.31 5.87
CA ILE A 85 -10.78 -2.19 4.70
C ILE A 85 -11.31 -3.60 4.99
N SER A 86 -11.68 -4.32 3.93
CA SER A 86 -12.10 -5.72 4.01
C SER A 86 -11.23 -6.59 3.08
N ILE A 87 -10.70 -7.68 3.60
CA ILE A 87 -9.80 -8.60 2.91
C ILE A 87 -10.36 -10.03 3.01
N MET A 88 -10.40 -10.76 1.91
CA MET A 88 -10.84 -12.15 1.94
C MET A 88 -9.77 -13.04 2.61
N GLU A 89 -10.20 -13.98 3.46
CA GLU A 89 -9.31 -14.96 4.09
C GLU A 89 -8.45 -15.70 3.06
N GLY A 90 -7.16 -15.87 3.36
CA GLY A 90 -6.19 -16.50 2.48
C GLY A 90 -5.59 -15.57 1.41
N SER A 91 -6.19 -14.41 1.16
CA SER A 91 -5.65 -13.41 0.23
C SER A 91 -4.57 -12.52 0.88
N SER A 92 -3.91 -11.71 0.07
CA SER A 92 -2.90 -10.76 0.52
C SER A 92 -3.10 -9.41 -0.15
N GLN A 93 -2.88 -8.33 0.58
CA GLN A 93 -3.02 -6.97 0.10
C GLN A 93 -1.77 -6.16 0.42
N SER A 94 -1.42 -5.28 -0.51
CA SER A 94 -0.25 -4.42 -0.44
C SER A 94 -0.69 -2.99 -0.14
N PHE A 95 0.05 -2.30 0.74
CA PHE A 95 -0.18 -0.91 1.10
C PHE A 95 1.10 -0.11 0.97
N ASP A 96 1.01 1.06 0.34
CA ASP A 96 2.13 1.98 0.24
C ASP A 96 2.25 2.83 1.50
N LEU A 97 3.49 3.16 1.86
CA LEU A 97 3.81 4.04 2.96
C LEU A 97 4.32 5.37 2.43
N ILE A 98 3.89 6.45 3.07
CA ILE A 98 4.31 7.81 2.76
C ILE A 98 4.80 8.44 4.05
N ALA A 99 5.96 9.09 3.99
CA ALA A 99 6.64 9.69 5.13
C ALA A 99 7.12 11.08 4.75
N GLY A 100 7.10 12.01 5.69
CA GLY A 100 7.51 13.38 5.41
C GLY A 100 7.79 14.22 6.64
N VAL A 101 8.00 15.49 6.37
CA VAL A 101 8.27 16.56 7.34
C VAL A 101 7.10 17.53 7.40
N ASP A 102 7.03 18.31 8.47
CA ASP A 102 5.94 19.26 8.72
C ASP A 102 5.90 20.44 7.72
N ASP A 103 7.00 20.68 7.00
CA ASP A 103 7.05 21.69 5.92
C ASP A 103 6.30 21.28 4.65
N GLY A 104 5.77 20.05 4.61
CA GLY A 104 5.03 19.47 3.49
C GLY A 104 5.89 18.65 2.53
N SER A 105 7.22 18.63 2.70
CA SER A 105 8.10 17.79 1.91
C SER A 105 7.94 16.31 2.28
N VAL A 106 7.99 15.46 1.25
CA VAL A 106 7.82 14.01 1.37
C VAL A 106 9.14 13.34 1.01
N PHE A 107 9.52 12.31 1.76
CA PHE A 107 10.71 11.52 1.48
C PHE A 107 10.47 10.61 0.28
N ASP A 108 11.52 10.40 -0.52
CA ASP A 108 11.46 9.41 -1.59
C ASP A 108 11.27 8.00 -1.00
N SER A 109 10.49 7.16 -1.68
CA SER A 109 10.22 5.77 -1.29
C SER A 109 11.49 4.96 -0.94
N SER A 110 12.60 5.20 -1.64
CA SER A 110 13.88 4.54 -1.39
C SER A 110 14.51 4.92 -0.04
N GLN A 111 14.15 6.08 0.52
CA GLN A 111 14.69 6.57 1.78
C GLN A 111 14.00 5.97 3.01
N LEU A 112 12.77 5.46 2.85
CA LEU A 112 12.01 4.83 3.95
C LEU A 112 12.73 3.59 4.51
N ALA A 113 13.53 2.91 3.69
CA ALA A 113 14.36 1.79 4.12
C ALA A 113 15.37 2.16 5.24
N TYR A 114 15.67 3.44 5.44
CA TYR A 114 16.56 3.93 6.49
C TYR A 114 15.83 4.38 7.76
N MET A 115 14.49 4.31 7.80
CA MET A 115 13.66 4.81 8.91
C MET A 115 13.22 3.73 9.90
N ASN A 116 13.73 2.49 9.74
CA ASN A 116 13.48 1.38 10.67
C ASN A 116 11.97 1.18 10.96
N ILE A 117 11.19 1.05 9.88
CA ILE A 117 9.73 0.98 9.94
C ILE A 117 9.28 -0.40 10.44
N HIS A 118 8.33 -0.43 11.36
CA HIS A 118 7.74 -1.64 11.94
C HIS A 118 6.23 -1.66 11.77
N LEU A 119 5.67 -2.83 11.44
CA LEU A 119 4.23 -3.07 11.45
C LEU A 119 3.80 -3.57 12.83
N HIS A 120 2.77 -2.94 13.39
CA HIS A 120 2.13 -3.34 14.63
C HIS A 120 0.73 -3.84 14.33
N VAL A 121 0.43 -5.07 14.74
CA VAL A 121 -0.86 -5.72 14.53
C VAL A 121 -1.44 -6.10 15.89
N GLU A 122 -2.71 -5.79 16.11
CA GLU A 122 -3.38 -6.04 17.40
C GLU A 122 -3.66 -7.53 17.66
N SER A 123 -3.91 -8.32 16.61
CA SER A 123 -4.27 -9.73 16.73
C SER A 123 -3.70 -10.58 15.58
N PRO A 124 -3.54 -11.90 15.75
CA PRO A 124 -2.96 -12.78 14.72
C PRO A 124 -3.88 -13.03 13.50
N ILE A 125 -5.00 -12.32 13.39
CA ILE A 125 -5.98 -12.36 12.28
C ILE A 125 -5.28 -12.05 10.94
N ILE A 126 -4.36 -11.11 10.94
CA ILE A 126 -3.52 -10.76 9.80
C ILE A 126 -2.05 -10.95 10.15
N ASN A 127 -1.22 -11.19 9.14
CA ASN A 127 0.22 -11.32 9.31
C ASN A 127 0.96 -10.55 8.22
N LEU A 128 2.10 -9.96 8.58
CA LEU A 128 3.02 -9.41 7.61
C LEU A 128 3.63 -10.54 6.77
N ILE A 129 3.67 -10.35 5.46
CA ILE A 129 4.53 -11.13 4.57
C ILE A 129 5.86 -10.38 4.53
N GLU A 130 6.85 -10.87 5.28
CA GLU A 130 8.20 -10.32 5.25
C GLU A 130 8.89 -10.70 3.93
N ASP A 131 9.37 -9.69 3.21
CA ASP A 131 10.29 -9.88 2.09
C ASP A 131 11.72 -9.93 2.64
N GLY A 132 12.15 -11.14 3.04
CA GLY A 132 13.53 -11.56 3.32
C GLY A 132 14.51 -10.60 4.02
N ASP A 133 14.95 -10.97 5.23
CA ASP A 133 16.22 -10.63 5.90
C ASP A 133 16.66 -9.15 5.98
N LYS A 134 15.76 -8.20 5.70
CA LYS A 134 15.96 -6.77 5.93
C LYS A 134 15.33 -6.38 7.26
N SER A 135 16.15 -5.89 8.20
CA SER A 135 15.65 -5.19 9.38
C SER A 135 14.97 -3.89 8.95
N GLY A 136 13.64 -3.91 8.86
CA GLY A 136 12.80 -2.75 8.57
C GLY A 136 12.03 -2.87 7.27
N LEU A 137 10.80 -2.35 7.29
CA LEU A 137 9.92 -2.28 6.12
C LEU A 137 10.40 -1.19 5.16
N GLY A 138 10.20 -1.43 3.86
CA GLY A 138 10.44 -0.44 2.82
C GLY A 138 9.26 0.52 2.66
N SER A 139 9.06 1.02 1.45
CA SER A 139 7.93 1.88 1.10
C SER A 139 6.60 1.14 0.93
N ASN A 140 6.60 -0.19 1.04
CA ASN A 140 5.42 -1.01 0.81
C ASN A 140 5.36 -2.14 1.85
N ILE A 141 4.15 -2.42 2.33
CA ILE A 141 3.86 -3.51 3.27
C ILE A 141 2.86 -4.45 2.64
N ILE A 142 3.08 -5.76 2.78
CA ILE A 142 2.16 -6.79 2.27
C ILE A 142 1.60 -7.55 3.46
N ILE A 143 0.28 -7.54 3.60
CA ILE A 143 -0.44 -8.18 4.70
C ILE A 143 -1.21 -9.38 4.15
N LYS A 144 -1.10 -10.52 4.83
CA LYS A 144 -1.87 -11.74 4.57
C LYS A 144 -2.99 -11.91 5.58
N ALA A 145 -4.21 -12.10 5.08
CA ALA A 145 -5.37 -12.45 5.88
C ALA A 145 -5.33 -13.95 6.24
N LYS A 146 -5.28 -14.29 7.53
CA LYS A 146 -5.16 -15.68 8.00
C LYS A 146 -6.42 -16.24 8.67
N HIS A 147 -7.10 -15.43 9.47
CA HIS A 147 -8.25 -15.88 10.24
C HIS A 147 -9.38 -14.88 10.10
N LEU A 148 -10.62 -15.36 10.07
CA LEU A 148 -11.82 -14.54 10.08
C LEU A 148 -11.88 -13.64 11.33
N GLY A 149 -12.37 -12.42 11.16
CA GLY A 149 -12.61 -11.47 12.25
C GLY A 149 -12.21 -10.05 11.91
N VAL A 150 -12.17 -9.18 12.92
CA VAL A 150 -11.78 -7.77 12.77
C VAL A 150 -10.56 -7.50 13.64
N THR A 151 -9.57 -6.81 13.07
CA THR A 151 -8.34 -6.41 13.75
C THR A 151 -7.94 -5.01 13.32
N THR A 152 -6.98 -4.42 14.00
CA THR A 152 -6.34 -3.19 13.56
C THR A 152 -4.84 -3.38 13.32
N PHE A 153 -4.26 -2.53 12.47
CA PHE A 153 -2.82 -2.38 12.35
C PHE A 153 -2.42 -0.92 12.17
N HIS A 154 -1.17 -0.62 12.49
CA HIS A 154 -0.53 0.66 12.23
C HIS A 154 0.97 0.42 12.02
N VAL A 155 1.69 1.43 11.51
CA VAL A 155 3.15 1.37 11.40
C VAL A 155 3.79 2.40 12.31
N SER A 156 4.98 2.07 12.83
CA SER A 156 5.86 3.01 13.48
C SER A 156 7.14 3.19 12.67
N ALA A 157 7.75 4.36 12.77
CA ALA A 157 9.04 4.67 12.19
C ALA A 157 9.90 5.39 13.24
N ARG A 158 11.22 5.20 13.15
CA ARG A 158 12.15 5.72 14.15
C ARG A 158 12.86 6.98 13.65
N GLN A 159 12.73 8.05 14.42
CA GLN A 159 13.46 9.30 14.22
C GLN A 159 14.95 9.17 14.52
N HIS A 160 15.76 10.11 14.04
CA HIS A 160 17.18 10.21 14.38
C HIS A 160 17.40 10.36 15.89
N SER A 161 16.52 11.10 16.57
CA SER A 161 16.50 11.23 18.05
C SER A 161 16.27 9.90 18.79
N GLY A 162 15.81 8.87 18.07
CA GLY A 162 15.42 7.58 18.61
C GLY A 162 13.95 7.49 19.02
N ARG A 163 13.20 8.60 18.99
CA ARG A 163 11.75 8.63 19.24
C ARG A 163 10.99 7.97 18.08
N GLU A 164 9.85 7.36 18.39
CA GLU A 164 8.98 6.77 17.39
C GLU A 164 7.87 7.73 16.97
N VAL A 165 7.53 7.66 15.69
CA VAL A 165 6.39 8.33 15.06
C VAL A 165 5.46 7.24 14.54
N PHE A 166 4.15 7.44 14.70
CA PHE A 166 3.12 6.45 14.39
C PHE A 166 2.23 6.93 13.26
N SER A 167 1.77 5.98 12.43
CA SER A 167 0.74 6.24 11.44
C SER A 167 -0.65 6.29 12.05
N GLN A 168 -1.65 6.60 11.20
CA GLN A 168 -3.03 6.29 11.53
C GLN A 168 -3.22 4.77 11.70
N THR A 169 -4.24 4.39 12.46
CA THR A 169 -4.67 3.00 12.61
C THR A 169 -5.63 2.63 11.49
N VAL A 170 -5.40 1.49 10.85
CA VAL A 170 -6.26 0.92 9.82
C VAL A 170 -6.99 -0.28 10.41
N LYS A 171 -8.32 -0.28 10.31
CA LYS A 171 -9.18 -1.38 10.73
C LYS A 171 -9.41 -2.32 9.55
N VAL A 172 -9.23 -3.61 9.81
CA VAL A 172 -9.28 -4.66 8.80
C VAL A 172 -10.31 -5.70 9.21
N GLU A 173 -11.28 -5.93 8.34
CA GLU A 173 -12.12 -7.11 8.37
C GLU A 173 -11.51 -8.20 7.51
N VAL A 174 -11.35 -9.39 8.07
CA VAL A 174 -11.06 -10.61 7.32
C VAL A 174 -12.34 -11.43 7.20
N TYR A 175 -12.79 -11.63 5.96
CA TYR A 175 -14.07 -12.28 5.66
C TYR A 175 -13.89 -13.59 4.87
N GLU A 176 -14.87 -14.49 5.00
CA GLU A 176 -14.92 -15.74 4.24
C GLU A 176 -15.49 -15.48 2.84
N ALA A 177 -15.03 -16.20 1.82
CA ALA A 177 -15.58 -16.10 0.47
C ALA A 177 -17.14 -16.15 0.45
N PRO A 178 -17.83 -15.15 -0.12
CA PRO A 178 -19.29 -15.11 -0.10
C PRO A 178 -19.92 -16.28 -0.88
N ARG A 179 -20.99 -16.86 -0.34
CA ARG A 179 -21.74 -17.97 -0.92
C ARG A 179 -23.24 -17.80 -0.71
N ILE A 180 -24.01 -18.03 -1.77
CA ILE A 180 -25.47 -18.09 -1.68
C ILE A 180 -25.86 -19.42 -1.01
N HIS A 181 -26.86 -19.38 -0.12
CA HIS A 181 -27.40 -20.55 0.56
C HIS A 181 -28.95 -20.56 0.51
N PRO A 182 -29.56 -21.69 0.13
CA PRO A 182 -28.93 -22.95 -0.30
C PRO A 182 -28.23 -22.81 -1.67
N GLU A 183 -27.31 -23.73 -1.98
CA GLU A 183 -26.60 -23.76 -3.28
C GLU A 183 -27.58 -24.12 -4.40
N ASP A 184 -28.43 -25.14 -4.18
CA ASP A 184 -29.50 -25.53 -5.09
C ASP A 184 -30.86 -25.47 -4.41
N ILE A 185 -31.89 -25.12 -5.18
CA ILE A 185 -33.26 -25.08 -4.69
C ILE A 185 -34.25 -25.55 -5.75
N PHE A 186 -35.23 -26.33 -5.31
CA PHE A 186 -36.36 -26.77 -6.13
C PHE A 186 -37.64 -26.11 -5.62
N LEU A 187 -38.30 -25.34 -6.49
CA LEU A 187 -39.54 -24.64 -6.19
C LEU A 187 -40.63 -25.05 -7.17
N VAL A 188 -41.85 -25.22 -6.67
CA VAL A 188 -43.03 -25.34 -7.51
C VAL A 188 -43.50 -23.95 -7.97
N PRO A 189 -44.08 -23.79 -9.17
CA PRO A 189 -44.62 -22.51 -9.61
C PRO A 189 -45.59 -21.92 -8.58
N GLY A 190 -45.43 -20.63 -8.27
CA GLY A 190 -46.17 -19.91 -7.23
C GLY A 190 -45.54 -19.96 -5.84
N ALA A 191 -44.54 -20.83 -5.60
CA ALA A 191 -43.78 -20.82 -4.36
C ALA A 191 -42.75 -19.68 -4.34
N TYR A 192 -42.34 -19.30 -3.13
CA TYR A 192 -41.24 -18.36 -2.92
C TYR A 192 -40.27 -18.87 -1.85
N PHE A 193 -39.04 -18.41 -1.93
CA PHE A 193 -37.98 -18.69 -0.97
C PHE A 193 -37.14 -17.44 -0.73
N VAL A 194 -36.50 -17.31 0.44
CA VAL A 194 -35.59 -16.20 0.73
C VAL A 194 -34.18 -16.73 0.76
N LEU A 195 -33.38 -16.36 -0.24
CA LEU A 195 -31.97 -16.72 -0.29
C LEU A 195 -31.21 -16.00 0.80
N THR A 196 -30.19 -16.67 1.33
CA THR A 196 -29.29 -16.11 2.35
C THR A 196 -27.89 -16.05 1.79
N LEU A 197 -27.18 -14.94 1.97
CA LEU A 197 -25.75 -14.86 1.70
C LEU A 197 -24.99 -15.25 2.97
N LYS A 198 -24.06 -16.19 2.86
CA LYS A 198 -23.11 -16.56 3.90
C LYS A 198 -21.72 -16.04 3.51
N GLY A 199 -20.93 -15.62 4.50
CA GLY A 199 -19.64 -14.98 4.26
C GLY A 199 -19.76 -13.59 3.65
N GLY A 200 -18.66 -13.13 3.05
CA GLY A 200 -18.50 -11.80 2.48
C GLY A 200 -18.20 -10.70 3.51
N PRO A 201 -17.77 -9.52 3.02
CA PRO A 201 -17.53 -8.38 3.88
C PRO A 201 -18.83 -7.91 4.55
N THR A 202 -18.73 -7.48 5.80
CA THR A 202 -19.83 -6.92 6.60
C THR A 202 -19.63 -5.43 6.86
N MET A 203 -18.40 -4.93 6.72
CA MET A 203 -18.08 -3.52 6.92
C MET A 203 -18.42 -2.71 5.68
N GLY A 204 -19.44 -1.84 5.80
CA GLY A 204 -19.86 -0.94 4.72
C GLY A 204 -20.38 -1.63 3.47
N ALA A 205 -20.73 -2.91 3.55
CA ALA A 205 -21.13 -3.73 2.41
C ALA A 205 -22.66 -3.87 2.30
N PHE A 206 -23.14 -4.00 1.07
CA PHE A 206 -24.52 -4.38 0.75
C PHE A 206 -24.56 -5.37 -0.42
N VAL A 207 -25.68 -6.08 -0.56
CA VAL A 207 -25.82 -7.16 -1.53
C VAL A 207 -26.98 -6.84 -2.46
N GLU A 208 -26.78 -7.09 -3.75
CA GLU A 208 -27.85 -7.07 -4.74
C GLU A 208 -28.00 -8.43 -5.40
N TYR A 209 -29.25 -8.86 -5.58
CA TYR A 209 -29.60 -10.12 -6.20
C TYR A 209 -30.16 -9.91 -7.61
N GLY A 210 -29.85 -10.83 -8.51
CA GLY A 210 -30.35 -10.83 -9.89
C GLY A 210 -30.67 -12.24 -10.40
N SER A 211 -31.55 -12.33 -11.39
CA SER A 211 -31.89 -13.57 -12.10
C SER A 211 -31.54 -13.41 -13.58
N TYR A 212 -30.99 -14.46 -14.19
CA TYR A 212 -30.72 -14.47 -15.62
C TYR A 212 -31.99 -14.63 -16.47
N ASP A 213 -33.02 -15.27 -15.93
CA ASP A 213 -34.31 -15.43 -16.58
C ASP A 213 -35.46 -15.10 -15.61
N ASN A 214 -35.95 -13.87 -15.71
CA ASN A 214 -37.09 -13.36 -14.96
C ASN A 214 -38.44 -13.94 -15.42
N GLY A 215 -38.50 -14.76 -16.48
CA GLY A 215 -39.71 -15.50 -16.88
C GLY A 215 -39.86 -16.83 -16.13
N THR A 216 -38.73 -17.46 -15.78
CA THR A 216 -38.68 -18.69 -14.98
C THR A 216 -38.73 -18.40 -13.49
N ALA A 217 -37.84 -17.53 -12.99
CA ALA A 217 -37.85 -17.11 -11.60
C ALA A 217 -37.42 -15.65 -11.45
N ALA A 218 -38.19 -14.89 -10.66
CA ALA A 218 -37.90 -13.50 -10.36
C ALA A 218 -37.37 -13.35 -8.93
N ILE A 219 -36.39 -12.50 -8.71
CA ILE A 219 -35.82 -12.24 -7.38
C ILE A 219 -35.88 -10.76 -7.02
N HIS A 220 -36.23 -10.47 -5.78
CA HIS A 220 -36.20 -9.11 -5.26
C HIS A 220 -34.76 -8.68 -4.94
N GLN A 221 -34.30 -7.62 -5.61
CA GLN A 221 -32.90 -7.19 -5.65
C GLN A 221 -32.26 -6.98 -4.27
N SER A 222 -32.98 -6.42 -3.29
CA SER A 222 -32.39 -6.12 -1.97
C SER A 222 -32.69 -7.13 -0.87
N THR A 223 -33.67 -8.03 -1.07
CA THR A 223 -34.13 -8.95 0.01
C THR A 223 -33.78 -10.40 -0.27
N GLY A 224 -33.38 -10.73 -1.49
CA GLY A 224 -33.10 -12.12 -1.89
C GLY A 224 -34.35 -13.00 -1.96
N ARG A 225 -35.57 -12.41 -1.93
CA ARG A 225 -36.80 -13.18 -2.08
C ARG A 225 -36.99 -13.61 -3.53
N LEU A 226 -36.81 -14.90 -3.77
CA LEU A 226 -36.96 -15.59 -5.04
C LEU A 226 -38.40 -16.12 -5.20
N PHE A 227 -38.99 -15.91 -6.37
CA PHE A 227 -40.32 -16.39 -6.76
C PHE A 227 -40.21 -17.30 -7.97
N ALA A 228 -40.79 -18.50 -7.87
CA ALA A 228 -40.91 -19.41 -9.01
C ALA A 228 -42.15 -19.04 -9.84
N LEU A 229 -41.94 -18.68 -11.11
CA LEU A 229 -43.01 -18.18 -11.98
C LEU A 229 -43.49 -19.26 -12.96
N SER A 230 -42.57 -20.00 -13.56
CA SER A 230 -42.88 -21.05 -14.52
C SER A 230 -41.92 -22.23 -14.42
N PRO A 231 -42.31 -23.44 -14.89
CA PRO A 231 -41.40 -24.58 -14.96
C PRO A 231 -40.24 -24.27 -15.89
N GLY A 232 -39.02 -24.40 -15.38
CA GLY A 232 -37.83 -24.07 -16.12
C GLY A 232 -36.64 -23.89 -15.20
N ASN A 233 -35.53 -23.55 -15.82
CA ASN A 233 -34.21 -23.63 -15.24
C ASN A 233 -33.54 -22.26 -15.34
N THR A 234 -33.17 -21.63 -14.22
CA THR A 234 -32.52 -20.32 -14.21
C THR A 234 -31.43 -20.21 -13.15
N THR A 235 -30.54 -19.25 -13.35
CA THR A 235 -29.43 -18.92 -12.45
C THR A 235 -29.74 -17.65 -11.68
N ILE A 236 -29.46 -17.68 -10.37
CA ILE A 236 -29.50 -16.51 -9.50
C ILE A 236 -28.08 -16.07 -9.15
N VAL A 237 -27.85 -14.77 -9.19
CA VAL A 237 -26.58 -14.12 -8.85
C VAL A 237 -26.78 -13.21 -7.65
N ALA A 238 -25.75 -13.11 -6.80
CA ALA A 238 -25.66 -12.13 -5.74
C ALA A 238 -24.33 -11.38 -5.90
N THR A 239 -24.41 -10.06 -6.03
CA THR A 239 -23.25 -9.17 -6.13
C THR A 239 -23.08 -8.45 -4.80
N VAL A 240 -21.88 -8.52 -4.24
CA VAL A 240 -21.54 -7.83 -2.99
C VAL A 240 -20.81 -6.53 -3.33
N PHE A 241 -21.40 -5.42 -2.97
CA PHE A 241 -20.81 -4.09 -3.07
C PHE A 241 -20.21 -3.73 -1.72
N GLY A 242 -18.98 -3.25 -1.71
CA GLY A 242 -18.29 -2.83 -0.50
C GLY A 242 -17.01 -2.09 -0.84
N ASN A 243 -16.24 -1.71 0.18
CA ASN A 243 -14.90 -1.13 0.01
C ASN A 243 -13.94 -2.20 -0.54
N GLY A 244 -14.02 -2.49 -1.85
CA GLY A 244 -13.15 -3.48 -2.51
C GLY A 244 -13.80 -4.35 -3.60
N ASP A 245 -14.90 -3.92 -4.24
CA ASP A 245 -15.52 -4.50 -5.45
C ASP A 245 -15.27 -6.01 -5.68
N CYS A 246 -15.92 -6.86 -4.88
CA CYS A 246 -15.87 -8.30 -5.07
C CYS A 246 -17.04 -8.74 -5.97
N HIS A 247 -16.77 -8.85 -7.28
CA HIS A 247 -17.74 -9.37 -8.25
C HIS A 247 -17.84 -10.90 -8.17
N LEU A 248 -18.90 -11.41 -7.56
CA LEU A 248 -19.21 -12.84 -7.58
C LEU A 248 -20.38 -13.14 -8.52
N SER A 249 -20.10 -13.94 -9.54
CA SER A 249 -21.12 -14.58 -10.38
C SER A 249 -21.20 -16.05 -10.00
N GLY A 250 -22.28 -16.47 -9.34
CA GLY A 250 -22.64 -17.88 -9.22
C GLY A 250 -23.41 -18.31 -10.47
N ILE A 251 -22.99 -19.41 -11.11
CA ILE A 251 -23.73 -20.04 -12.21
C ILE A 251 -24.49 -21.21 -11.60
N TRP A 252 -25.81 -21.23 -11.75
CA TRP A 252 -26.65 -22.27 -11.14
C TRP A 252 -27.69 -22.76 -12.12
N TYR A 253 -27.63 -24.06 -12.40
CA TYR A 253 -28.64 -24.77 -13.16
C TYR A 253 -29.64 -25.32 -12.14
N SER A 254 -30.82 -24.70 -12.01
CA SER A 254 -32.01 -25.58 -11.88
C SER A 254 -32.16 -26.38 -13.16
#